data_AF-A0A1X7BYP9-F1
#
_entry.id   AF-A0A1X7BYP9-F1
#
_cell.length_a   1.000
_cell.length_b   1.000
_cell.length_c   1.000
_cell.angle_alpha   90.00
_cell.angle_beta   90.00
_cell.angle_gamma   90.00
#
_symmetry.space_group_name_H-M   'P 1'
#
loop_
_entity.id
_entity.type
_entity.pdbx_description
1 polymer ?
#
loop_
_entity_poly.entity_id
_entity_poly.type
_entity_poly.pdbx_seq_one_letter_code
_entity_poly.pdbx_strand_id
1 'polypeptide(L)'
;MSLTKLFDKSVQVSCTPPGSVNVRIGNAIEGPGGRWIPCASEVGDGAFVSCVYEVGPGRNQVCAANSPTYCPDKALARAIELAATAAA
;
A
#
# COMPACT_ATOMS: atom_id res chain seq x y z
N MET A 1 -18.85 -16.40 17.56
CA MET A 1 -18.22 -15.62 16.47
C MET A 1 -17.58 -14.40 17.10
N SER A 2 -16.25 -14.28 17.06
CA SER A 2 -15.51 -13.25 17.80
C SER A 2 -15.64 -11.88 17.12
N LEU A 3 -16.13 -10.88 17.85
CA LEU A 3 -16.27 -9.47 17.42
C LEU A 3 -14.94 -8.75 17.23
N THR A 4 -13.80 -9.42 17.49
CA THR A 4 -12.46 -8.85 17.39
C THR A 4 -12.00 -8.54 15.96
N LYS A 5 -12.74 -8.94 14.93
CA LYS A 5 -12.44 -8.62 13.51
C LYS A 5 -13.04 -7.29 13.01
N LEU A 6 -13.80 -6.57 13.83
CA LEU A 6 -14.53 -5.36 13.38
C LEU A 6 -13.73 -4.06 13.44
N PHE A 7 -12.56 -4.04 14.09
CA PHE A 7 -11.86 -2.79 14.43
C PHE A 7 -10.35 -2.80 14.22
N ASP A 8 -9.83 -3.51 13.21
CA ASP A 8 -8.48 -3.21 12.72
C ASP A 8 -8.59 -2.21 11.56
N LYS A 9 -8.96 -0.97 11.89
CA LYS A 9 -8.96 0.17 10.94
C LYS A 9 -7.59 0.80 10.78
N SER A 10 -6.61 0.38 11.58
CA SER A 10 -5.23 0.86 11.48
C SER A 10 -4.41 -0.12 10.64
N VAL A 11 -4.00 0.33 9.46
CA VAL A 11 -2.95 -0.37 8.72
C VAL A 11 -1.61 0.20 9.15
N GLN A 12 -0.80 -0.62 9.80
CA GLN A 12 0.57 -0.24 10.12
C GLN A 12 1.37 -0.19 8.82
N VAL A 13 1.89 1.00 8.50
CA VAL A 13 2.75 1.23 7.35
C VAL A 13 4.18 1.46 7.82
N SER A 14 5.14 0.95 7.05
CA SER A 14 6.58 1.13 7.26
C SER A 14 7.25 1.60 5.99
N CYS A 15 8.54 1.96 6.07
CA CYS A 15 9.35 2.10 4.88
C CYS A 15 9.42 0.78 4.11
N THR A 16 9.51 0.88 2.77
CA THR A 16 9.75 -0.29 1.92
C THR A 16 11.06 -0.99 2.27
N PRO A 17 11.09 -2.33 2.33
CA PRO A 17 12.34 -3.07 2.51
C PRO A 17 13.38 -2.68 1.45
N PRO A 18 14.67 -2.60 1.80
CA PRO A 18 15.75 -2.37 0.82
C PRO A 18 15.71 -3.43 -0.29
N GLY A 19 15.91 -2.99 -1.55
CA GLY A 19 15.86 -3.87 -2.72
C GLY A 19 14.46 -4.15 -3.27
N SER A 20 13.41 -3.60 -2.66
CA SER A 20 12.05 -3.75 -3.19
C SER A 20 11.86 -2.99 -4.50
N VAL A 21 11.11 -3.56 -5.45
CA VAL A 21 10.84 -2.95 -6.75
C VAL A 21 9.34 -2.85 -6.99
N ASN A 22 8.86 -1.70 -7.47
CA ASN A 22 7.47 -1.52 -7.85
C ASN A 22 7.18 -2.30 -9.14
N VAL A 23 6.39 -3.37 -9.05
CA VAL A 23 6.05 -4.26 -10.18
C VAL A 23 4.69 -3.95 -10.82
N ARG A 24 3.83 -3.24 -10.08
CA ARG A 24 2.53 -2.73 -10.55
C ARG A 24 2.29 -1.36 -9.94
N ILE A 25 1.86 -0.41 -10.75
CA ILE A 25 1.53 0.94 -10.32
C ILE A 25 0.09 1.21 -10.78
N GLY A 26 -0.77 1.62 -9.85
CA GLY A 26 -2.14 2.00 -10.14
C GLY A 26 -2.26 3.49 -10.47
N ASN A 27 -3.49 3.91 -10.76
CA ASN A 27 -3.78 5.31 -11.02
C ASN A 27 -3.74 6.13 -9.73
N ALA A 28 -3.33 7.39 -9.84
CA ALA A 28 -3.37 8.32 -8.72
C ALA A 28 -4.81 8.52 -8.23
N ILE A 29 -4.97 8.54 -6.92
CA ILE A 29 -6.22 8.82 -6.22
C ILE A 29 -6.05 10.17 -5.53
N GLU A 30 -6.99 11.07 -5.79
CA GLU A 30 -6.99 12.44 -5.28
C GLU A 30 -8.17 12.65 -4.34
N GLY A 31 -7.93 13.35 -3.23
CA GLY A 31 -8.96 13.76 -2.28
C GLY A 31 -8.44 14.82 -1.30
N PRO A 32 -9.24 15.21 -0.30
CA PRO A 32 -8.85 16.20 0.71
C PRO A 32 -7.55 15.88 1.44
N GLY A 33 -7.25 14.59 1.64
CA GLY A 33 -6.00 14.09 2.21
C GLY A 33 -4.80 14.09 1.25
N GLY A 34 -4.96 14.64 0.05
CA GLY A 34 -3.91 14.79 -0.96
C GLY A 34 -4.01 13.81 -2.12
N ARG A 35 -2.90 13.68 -2.85
CA ARG A 35 -2.77 12.80 -4.04
C ARG A 35 -1.86 11.63 -3.73
N TRP A 36 -2.38 10.42 -3.89
CA TRP A 36 -1.73 9.16 -3.53
C TRP A 36 -1.67 8.22 -4.71
N ILE A 37 -0.52 7.58 -4.95
CA ILE A 37 -0.35 6.56 -5.97
C ILE A 37 -0.22 5.19 -5.30
N PRO A 38 -1.16 4.26 -5.53
CA PRO A 38 -1.04 2.89 -5.07
C PRO A 38 -0.08 2.10 -5.96
N CYS A 39 0.74 1.25 -5.36
CA CYS A 39 1.61 0.32 -6.06
C CYS A 39 1.74 -1.01 -5.34
N ALA A 40 2.11 -2.05 -6.08
CA ALA A 40 2.59 -3.32 -5.54
C ALA A 40 4.10 -3.37 -5.71
N SER A 41 4.80 -3.68 -4.62
CA SER A 41 6.25 -3.86 -4.64
C SER A 41 6.64 -5.29 -4.37
N GLU A 42 7.51 -5.86 -5.17
CA GLU A 42 8.13 -7.16 -4.90
C GLU A 42 9.22 -6.98 -3.84
N VAL A 43 9.20 -7.81 -2.80
CA VAL A 43 10.16 -7.78 -1.68
C VAL A 43 11.10 -8.99 -1.68
N GLY A 44 11.06 -9.82 -2.74
CA GLY A 44 11.80 -11.07 -2.88
C GLY A 44 10.90 -12.31 -2.82
N ASP A 45 11.40 -13.44 -3.32
CA ASP A 45 10.73 -14.75 -3.31
C ASP A 45 9.30 -14.76 -3.88
N GLY A 46 9.02 -13.90 -4.86
CA GLY A 46 7.68 -13.74 -5.44
C GLY A 46 6.64 -13.19 -4.46
N ALA A 47 7.08 -12.61 -3.34
CA ALA A 47 6.22 -11.94 -2.39
C ALA A 47 6.08 -10.45 -2.74
N PHE A 48 4.85 -9.97 -2.68
CA PHE A 48 4.46 -8.61 -2.99
C PHE A 48 3.81 -7.93 -1.79
N VAL A 49 4.15 -6.67 -1.56
CA VAL A 49 3.54 -5.84 -0.53
C VAL A 49 2.75 -4.70 -1.17
N SER A 50 1.68 -4.29 -0.49
CA SER A 50 0.88 -3.13 -0.87
C SER A 50 1.59 -1.86 -0.41
N CYS A 51 1.81 -0.94 -1.35
CA CYS A 51 2.51 0.30 -1.11
C CYS A 51 1.68 1.48 -1.59
N VAL A 52 1.85 2.63 -0.93
CA VAL A 52 1.35 3.91 -1.41
C VAL A 52 2.47 4.92 -1.31
N TYR A 53 2.53 5.84 -2.25
CA TYR A 53 3.36 7.03 -2.11
C TYR A 53 2.54 8.25 -2.45
N GLU A 54 2.78 9.28 -1.69
CA GLU A 54 2.13 10.58 -1.83
C GLU A 54 2.82 11.28 -3.04
N VAL A 55 2.10 11.99 -3.92
CA VAL A 55 2.62 12.83 -5.03
C VAL A 55 2.87 14.32 -4.67
N GLY A 56 4.13 14.75 -4.47
CA GLY A 56 4.50 16.09 -3.95
C GLY A 56 5.90 16.13 -3.28
N PRO A 57 6.33 17.28 -2.68
CA PRO A 57 7.72 17.49 -2.26
C PRO A 57 8.10 16.69 -1.00
N GLY A 58 9.25 16.00 -1.04
CA GLY A 58 9.84 15.31 0.13
C GLY A 58 9.32 13.90 0.42
N ARG A 59 8.70 13.22 -0.56
CA ARG A 59 7.82 12.09 -0.28
C ARG A 59 8.50 10.73 -0.30
N ASN A 60 8.10 9.92 0.68
CA ASN A 60 8.57 8.55 0.91
C ASN A 60 7.46 7.55 0.56
N GLN A 61 7.83 6.46 -0.09
CA GLN A 61 6.93 5.33 -0.26
C GLN A 61 6.77 4.60 1.07
N VAL A 62 5.52 4.30 1.42
CA VAL A 62 5.18 3.51 2.60
C VAL A 62 4.49 2.21 2.17
N CYS A 63 4.71 1.15 2.91
CA CYS A 63 4.21 -0.18 2.60
C CYS A 63 3.54 -0.83 3.80
N ALA A 64 2.49 -1.61 3.53
CA ALA A 64 1.86 -2.51 4.49
C ALA A 64 2.65 -3.83 4.58
N ALA A 65 3.88 -3.76 5.09
CA ALA A 65 4.84 -4.87 5.14
C ALA A 65 4.33 -6.10 5.91
N ASN A 66 3.34 -5.93 6.80
CA ASN A 66 2.79 -6.99 7.64
C ASN A 66 1.89 -7.98 6.89
N SER A 67 1.56 -7.73 5.61
CA SER A 67 0.59 -8.55 4.86
C SER A 67 1.01 -8.86 3.43
N PRO A 68 2.20 -9.47 3.22
CA PRO A 68 2.65 -9.86 1.89
C PRO A 68 1.68 -10.85 1.22
N THR A 69 1.68 -10.85 -0.10
CA THR A 69 0.86 -11.72 -0.95
C THR A 69 1.68 -12.21 -2.13
N TYR A 70 1.38 -13.39 -2.65
CA TYR A 70 2.07 -13.96 -3.83
C TYR A 70 1.40 -13.59 -5.16
N CYS A 71 0.53 -12.58 -5.13
CA CYS A 71 -0.18 -12.09 -6.31
C CYS A 71 -0.04 -10.56 -6.37
N PRO A 72 0.59 -10.02 -7.42
CA PRO A 72 0.84 -8.59 -7.54
C PRO A 72 -0.46 -7.80 -7.70
N ASP A 73 -1.47 -8.37 -8.36
CA ASP A 73 -2.77 -7.70 -8.56
C ASP A 73 -3.55 -7.59 -7.24
N LYS A 74 -3.44 -8.61 -6.37
CA LYS A 74 -4.01 -8.57 -5.02
C LYS A 74 -3.30 -7.55 -4.13
N ALA A 75 -1.97 -7.41 -4.26
CA ALA A 75 -1.22 -6.37 -3.57
C ALA A 75 -1.66 -4.98 -4.04
N LEU A 76 -1.88 -4.80 -5.35
CA LEU A 76 -2.35 -3.55 -5.92
C LEU A 76 -3.78 -3.20 -5.47
N ALA A 77 -4.70 -4.16 -5.47
CA ALA A 77 -6.08 -3.93 -5.02
C ALA A 77 -6.12 -3.42 -3.57
N ARG A 78 -5.32 -4.02 -2.68
CA ARG A 78 -5.15 -3.52 -1.30
C ARG A 78 -4.50 -2.14 -1.25
N ALA A 79 -3.50 -1.88 -2.10
CA ALA A 79 -2.88 -0.57 -2.18
C ALA A 79 -3.88 0.52 -2.62
N ILE A 80 -4.82 0.19 -3.51
CA ILE A 80 -5.90 1.10 -3.93
C ILE A 80 -6.80 1.45 -2.74
N GLU A 81 -7.18 0.48 -1.91
CA GLU A 81 -7.96 0.72 -0.69
C GLU A 81 -7.21 1.63 0.30
N LEU A 82 -5.88 1.43 0.45
CA LEU A 82 -5.03 2.28 1.28
C LEU A 82 -4.96 3.71 0.75
N ALA A 83 -4.72 3.87 -0.55
CA ALA A 83 -4.64 5.19 -1.18
C ALA A 83 -5.98 5.92 -1.10
N ALA A 84 -7.11 5.23 -1.25
CA ALA A 84 -8.44 5.81 -1.07
C ALA A 84 -8.67 6.26 0.38
N THR A 85 -8.24 5.45 1.36
CA THR A 85 -8.34 5.81 2.79
C THR A 85 -7.47 7.01 3.15
N ALA A 86 -6.28 7.12 2.55
CA ALA A 86 -5.37 8.23 2.80
C ALA A 86 -5.78 9.52 2.05
N ALA A 87 -6.47 9.40 0.93
CA ALA A 87 -6.98 10.53 0.15
C ALA A 87 -8.29 11.10 0.71
N ALA A 88 -9.11 10.29 1.39
CA ALA A 88 -10.39 10.69 1.99
C ALA A 88 -10.19 11.71 3.13
#